data_AF-A0A8T6WA23-F1
#
_entry.id   AF-A0A8T6WA23-F1
#
_cell.length_a   1.000
_cell.length_b   1.000
_cell.length_c   1.000
_cell.angle_alpha   90.00
_cell.angle_beta   90.00
_cell.angle_gamma   90.00
#
_symmetry.space_group_name_H-M   'P 1'
#
loop_
_entity.id
_entity.type
_entity.pdbx_description
1 polymer ?
#
loop_
_entity_poly.entity_id
_entity_poly.type
_entity_poly.pdbx_seq_one_letter_code
_entity_poly.pdbx_strand_id
1 'polypeptide(L)'
;MKILAFDPGGTTGVVLLDTTSPKIFNAPLTFPQELYQFLGDSVVPGCVDHIVIEQFRLYSYKAQSKSWSDFPEIRAQGAIEYAAYQAGIVYTLQPPSTAKQAIQDGLLKEYGFYKGYAAHERDALRHALTYLLRFAKEEFAQWRSLL
;
A
#
# COMPACT_ATOMS: atom_id res chain seq x y z
N MET A 1 15.32 -3.08 -2.04
CA MET A 1 14.22 -2.11 -2.12
C MET A 1 13.24 -2.38 -0.98
N LYS A 2 12.89 -1.34 -0.23
CA LYS A 2 11.91 -1.35 0.86
C LYS A 2 10.67 -0.57 0.44
N ILE A 3 9.57 -1.27 0.26
CA ILE A 3 8.28 -0.71 -0.16
C ILE A 3 7.34 -0.77 1.03
N LEU A 4 6.79 0.38 1.43
CA LEU A 4 5.77 0.45 2.46
C LEU A 4 4.41 0.70 1.81
N ALA A 5 3.52 -0.28 1.87
CA ALA A 5 2.20 -0.24 1.26
C ALA A 5 1.09 -0.06 2.30
N PHE A 6 0.11 0.78 1.98
CA PHE A 6 -1.06 1.07 2.79
C PHE A 6 -2.33 0.77 2.01
N ASP A 7 -3.30 0.12 2.67
CA ASP A 7 -4.69 -0.01 2.25
C ASP A 7 -5.59 0.71 3.27
N PRO A 8 -5.88 2.01 3.08
CA PRO A 8 -6.69 2.78 4.01
C PRO A 8 -8.17 2.40 3.95
N GLY A 9 -8.69 1.88 5.07
CA GLY A 9 -10.09 1.50 5.25
C GLY A 9 -10.63 1.89 6.63
N GLY A 10 -11.73 1.24 7.07
CA GLY A 10 -12.16 1.31 8.47
C GLY A 10 -11.08 0.81 9.44
N THR A 11 -10.20 -0.07 8.95
CA THR A 11 -8.89 -0.39 9.51
C THR A 11 -7.88 -0.23 8.37
N THR A 12 -6.71 0.33 8.63
CA THR A 12 -5.66 0.47 7.61
C THR A 12 -4.77 -0.75 7.62
N GLY A 13 -4.71 -1.46 6.50
CA GLY A 13 -3.72 -2.52 6.30
C GLY A 13 -2.37 -1.90 5.97
N VAL A 14 -1.31 -2.32 6.64
CA VAL A 14 0.06 -1.88 6.34
C VAL A 14 0.93 -3.08 6.03
N VAL A 15 1.76 -2.97 5.00
CA VAL A 15 2.75 -3.97 4.62
C VAL A 15 4.09 -3.31 4.33
N LEU A 16 5.15 -3.70 5.04
CA LEU A 16 6.53 -3.43 4.63
C LEU A 16 7.07 -4.64 3.87
N LEU A 17 7.41 -4.44 2.61
CA LEU A 17 8.09 -5.42 1.75
C LEU A 17 9.55 -5.01 1.58
N ASP A 18 10.47 -5.80 2.13
CA ASP A 18 11.91 -5.60 1.96
C ASP A 18 12.49 -6.68 1.03
N THR A 19 12.96 -6.30 -0.16
CA THR A 19 13.56 -7.23 -1.12
C THR A 19 15.01 -7.60 -0.80
N THR A 20 15.67 -6.88 0.11
CA THR A 20 17.05 -7.17 0.56
C THR A 20 17.08 -8.16 1.71
N SER A 21 16.06 -8.12 2.57
CA SER A 21 15.80 -9.12 3.60
C SER A 21 14.33 -9.49 3.50
N PRO A 22 13.97 -10.60 2.80
CA PRO A 22 12.59 -10.93 2.47
C PRO A 22 11.78 -11.13 3.75
N LYS A 23 11.16 -10.04 4.20
CA LYS A 23 10.33 -9.92 5.38
C LYS A 23 9.10 -9.11 4.98
N ILE A 24 7.96 -9.64 5.39
CA ILE A 24 6.69 -8.94 5.34
C ILE A 24 6.35 -8.62 6.78
N PHE A 25 6.30 -7.32 7.10
CA PHE A 25 5.68 -6.87 8.33
C PHE A 25 4.27 -6.41 8.00
N ASN A 26 3.28 -6.92 8.73
CA ASN A 26 1.89 -6.48 8.61
C ASN A 26 1.32 -6.10 9.97
N ALA A 27 0.51 -5.05 9.97
CA ALA A 27 -0.27 -4.66 11.12
C ALA A 27 -1.58 -4.01 10.66
N PRO A 28 -2.73 -4.33 11.30
CA PRO A 28 -3.90 -3.47 11.23
C PRO A 28 -3.63 -2.22 12.07
N LEU A 29 -3.86 -1.04 11.49
CA LEU A 29 -3.80 0.23 12.20
C LEU A 29 -5.17 0.89 12.25
N THR A 30 -5.55 1.32 13.43
CA THR A 30 -6.75 2.11 13.69
C THR A 30 -6.45 3.59 13.48
N PHE A 31 -7.30 4.26 12.71
CA PHE A 31 -7.23 5.71 12.53
C PHE A 31 -7.97 6.44 13.67
N PRO A 32 -7.47 7.58 14.18
CA PRO A 32 -6.23 8.26 13.80
C PRO A 32 -4.96 7.85 14.55
N GLN A 33 -5.05 7.43 15.82
CA GLN A 33 -3.89 7.39 16.72
C GLN A 33 -2.81 6.39 16.29
N GLU A 34 -3.17 5.14 16.00
CA GLU A 34 -2.19 4.10 15.66
C GLU A 34 -1.52 4.39 14.31
N LEU A 35 -2.29 4.92 13.35
CA LEU A 35 -1.72 5.36 12.08
C LEU A 35 -0.73 6.52 12.27
N TYR A 36 -1.10 7.56 13.02
CA TYR A 36 -0.21 8.71 13.22
C TYR A 36 1.09 8.35 13.94
N GLN A 37 0.99 7.50 14.96
CA GLN A 37 2.17 6.99 15.65
C GLN A 37 3.06 6.21 14.69
N PHE A 38 2.48 5.26 13.95
CA PHE A 38 3.22 4.46 12.97
C PHE A 38 3.91 5.32 11.91
N LEU A 39 3.22 6.34 11.39
CA LEU A 39 3.79 7.27 10.41
C LEU A 39 5.00 8.03 10.99
N GLY A 40 4.89 8.53 12.23
CA GLY A 40 5.99 9.22 12.90
C GLY A 40 7.23 8.34 13.12
N ASP A 41 7.01 7.04 13.39
CA ASP A 41 8.10 6.11 13.69
C ASP A 41 8.71 5.46 12.42
N SER A 42 7.88 5.21 11.41
CA SER A 42 8.25 4.35 10.27
C SER A 42 8.42 5.10 8.95
N VAL A 43 7.81 6.29 8.80
CA VAL A 43 7.92 7.13 7.60
C VAL A 43 8.92 8.24 7.88
N VAL A 44 10.19 7.85 7.95
CA VAL A 44 11.32 8.74 8.19
C VAL A 44 12.33 8.65 7.04
N PRO A 45 13.12 9.72 6.77
CA PRO A 45 14.06 9.75 5.65
C PRO A 45 15.01 8.55 5.64
N GLY A 46 15.12 7.87 4.50
CA GLY A 46 16.05 6.74 4.29
C GLY A 46 15.63 5.40 4.89
N CYS A 47 14.50 5.32 5.61
CA CYS A 47 14.02 4.04 6.17
C CYS A 47 13.28 3.18 5.14
N VAL A 48 12.56 3.80 4.20
CA VAL A 48 11.87 3.14 3.10
C VAL A 48 12.21 3.83 1.77
N ASP A 49 12.25 3.07 0.69
CA ASP A 49 12.62 3.59 -0.64
C ASP A 49 11.40 4.17 -1.36
N HIS A 50 10.21 3.61 -1.11
CA HIS A 50 8.98 4.02 -1.79
C HIS A 50 7.74 3.71 -0.94
N ILE A 51 6.70 4.54 -1.07
CA ILE A 51 5.39 4.31 -0.45
C ILE A 51 4.34 4.00 -1.51
N VAL A 52 3.50 3.00 -1.26
CA VAL A 52 2.36 2.66 -2.12
C VAL A 52 1.09 2.83 -1.32
N ILE A 53 0.08 3.48 -1.88
CA ILE A 53 -1.18 3.74 -1.17
C ILE A 53 -2.33 3.29 -2.08
N GLU A 54 -3.25 2.48 -1.56
CA GLU A 54 -4.52 2.26 -2.24
C GLU A 54 -5.22 3.62 -2.41
N GLN A 55 -5.54 3.95 -3.66
CA GLN A 55 -6.24 5.18 -3.98
C GLN A 55 -7.72 5.04 -3.59
N PHE A 56 -8.18 5.88 -2.67
CA PHE A 56 -9.61 5.99 -2.42
C PHE A 56 -10.34 6.50 -3.67
N ARG A 57 -11.41 5.79 -4.06
CA ARG A 57 -12.33 6.22 -5.10
C ARG A 57 -13.77 6.05 -4.63
N LEU A 58 -14.53 7.13 -4.62
CA LEU A 58 -15.97 7.08 -4.38
C LEU A 58 -16.70 6.67 -5.67
N TYR A 59 -17.15 5.43 -5.72
CA TYR A 59 -18.00 4.96 -6.81
C TYR A 59 -19.46 5.37 -6.59
N SER A 60 -20.16 5.69 -7.67
CA SER A 60 -21.57 6.14 -7.64
C SER A 60 -22.48 5.19 -6.85
N TYR A 61 -22.32 3.88 -7.03
CA TYR A 61 -23.10 2.85 -6.32
C TYR A 61 -22.80 2.74 -4.81
N LYS A 62 -21.68 3.31 -4.34
CA LYS A 62 -21.34 3.39 -2.90
C LYS A 62 -21.64 4.77 -2.29
N ALA A 63 -21.93 5.78 -3.10
CA ALA A 63 -22.09 7.16 -2.64
C ALA A 63 -23.14 7.29 -1.53
N GLN A 64 -24.31 6.67 -1.70
CA GLN A 64 -25.37 6.73 -0.69
C GLN A 64 -24.94 6.11 0.65
N SER A 65 -24.21 4.98 0.63
CA SER A 65 -23.69 4.33 1.84
C SER A 65 -22.63 5.13 2.58
N LYS A 66 -22.06 6.15 1.93
CA LYS A 66 -21.08 7.09 2.50
C LYS A 66 -21.71 8.43 2.88
N SER A 67 -23.03 8.58 2.76
CA SER A 67 -23.75 9.76 3.25
C SER A 67 -23.44 9.95 4.74
N TRP A 68 -23.07 11.17 5.14
CA TRP A 68 -22.71 11.52 6.51
C TRP A 68 -21.43 10.86 7.06
N SER A 69 -20.64 10.20 6.22
CA SER A 69 -19.31 9.74 6.60
C SER A 69 -18.35 10.94 6.69
N ASP A 70 -17.43 10.90 7.65
CA ASP A 70 -16.28 11.81 7.75
C ASP A 70 -15.10 11.38 6.86
N PHE A 71 -15.29 10.32 6.06
CA PHE A 71 -14.32 9.77 5.13
C PHE A 71 -12.95 9.49 5.77
N PRO A 72 -12.89 8.60 6.79
CA PRO A 72 -11.65 8.31 7.49
C PRO A 72 -10.58 7.75 6.55
N GLU A 73 -10.97 7.06 5.48
CA GLU A 73 -10.05 6.53 4.46
C GLU A 73 -9.33 7.65 3.70
N ILE A 74 -10.04 8.73 3.36
CA ILE A 74 -9.45 9.91 2.68
C ILE A 74 -8.51 10.64 3.63
N ARG A 75 -8.90 10.77 4.90
CA ARG A 75 -8.07 11.42 5.93
C ARG A 75 -6.80 10.63 6.21
N ALA A 76 -6.89 9.31 6.28
CA ALA A 76 -5.76 8.42 6.39
C ALA A 76 -4.83 8.53 5.17
N GLN A 77 -5.38 8.49 3.95
CA GLN A 77 -4.61 8.70 2.72
C GLN A 77 -3.84 10.03 2.76
N GLY A 78 -4.53 11.13 3.09
CA GLY A 78 -3.89 12.45 3.21
C GLY A 78 -2.79 12.53 4.26
N ALA A 79 -2.96 11.84 5.40
CA ALA A 79 -1.91 11.75 6.43
C ALA A 79 -0.67 10.99 5.94
N ILE A 80 -0.87 9.89 5.21
CA ILE A 80 0.23 9.10 4.63
C ILE A 80 0.97 9.94 3.57
N GLU A 81 0.23 10.61 2.68
CA GLU A 81 0.81 11.50 1.66
C GLU A 81 1.63 12.63 2.29
N TYR A 82 1.10 13.24 3.36
CA TYR A 82 1.81 14.28 4.09
C TYR A 82 3.08 13.75 4.77
N ALA A 83 3.01 12.59 5.43
CA ALA A 83 4.18 11.96 6.04
C ALA A 83 5.26 11.63 5.00
N ALA A 84 4.87 11.08 3.85
CA ALA A 84 5.78 10.81 2.74
C ALA A 84 6.46 12.10 2.24
N TYR A 85 5.68 13.17 2.06
CA TYR A 85 6.22 14.48 1.69
C TYR A 85 7.23 15.02 2.71
N GLN A 86 6.90 14.97 4.01
CA GLN A 86 7.80 15.43 5.08
C GLN A 86 9.10 14.63 5.12
N ALA A 87 9.04 13.32 4.85
CA ALA A 87 10.19 12.45 4.85
C ALA A 87 11.01 12.48 3.53
N GLY A 88 10.55 13.21 2.51
CA GLY A 88 11.18 13.23 1.19
C GLY A 88 11.07 11.90 0.44
N ILE A 89 10.04 11.10 0.75
CA ILE A 89 9.82 9.77 0.19
C ILE A 89 8.78 9.86 -0.92
N VAL A 90 9.11 9.29 -2.09
CA VAL A 90 8.19 9.23 -3.22
C VAL A 90 7.08 8.23 -2.90
N TYR A 91 5.84 8.59 -3.25
CA TYR A 91 4.70 7.70 -3.12
C TYR A 91 3.98 7.47 -4.46
N THR A 92 3.20 6.39 -4.53
CA THR A 92 2.34 6.07 -5.68
C THR A 92 0.95 5.69 -5.20
N LEU A 93 -0.04 6.40 -5.74
CA LEU A 93 -1.45 6.03 -5.60
C LEU A 93 -1.80 4.93 -6.60
N GLN A 94 -2.37 3.83 -6.13
CA GLN A 94 -2.78 2.72 -6.97
C GLN A 94 -4.29 2.47 -6.85
N PRO A 95 -5.04 2.44 -7.97
CA PRO A 95 -6.44 2.04 -7.92
C PRO A 95 -6.62 0.61 -7.38
N PRO A 96 -7.70 0.33 -6.63
CA PRO A 96 -7.99 -1.01 -6.10
C PRO A 96 -8.00 -2.10 -7.18
N SER A 97 -8.53 -1.76 -8.35
CA SER A 97 -8.65 -2.67 -9.49
C SER A 97 -7.29 -3.09 -10.05
N THR A 98 -6.31 -2.19 -10.07
CA THR A 98 -4.98 -2.45 -10.62
C THR A 98 -4.26 -3.54 -9.82
N ALA A 99 -4.32 -3.46 -8.49
CA ALA A 99 -3.67 -4.45 -7.63
C ALA A 99 -4.35 -5.82 -7.69
N LYS A 100 -5.68 -5.86 -7.71
CA LYS A 100 -6.47 -7.10 -7.77
C LYS A 100 -6.35 -7.83 -9.11
N GLN A 101 -6.17 -7.09 -10.20
CA GLN A 101 -5.91 -7.67 -11.52
C GLN A 101 -4.50 -8.25 -11.64
N ALA A 102 -3.50 -7.55 -11.11
CA ALA A 102 -2.11 -7.97 -11.18
C ALA A 102 -1.79 -9.15 -10.24
N ILE A 103 -2.30 -9.08 -9.01
CA ILE A 103 -2.08 -10.08 -7.97
C ILE A 103 -3.45 -10.63 -7.57
N GLN A 104 -3.76 -11.87 -7.98
CA GLN A 104 -5.03 -12.53 -7.70
C GLN A 104 -4.97 -13.39 -6.43
N ASP A 105 -6.14 -13.75 -5.89
CA ASP A 105 -6.25 -14.63 -4.71
C ASP A 105 -5.52 -15.96 -4.88
N GLY A 106 -5.58 -16.54 -6.08
CA GLY A 106 -4.90 -17.81 -6.39
C GLY A 106 -3.41 -17.71 -6.11
N LEU A 107 -2.78 -16.62 -6.57
CA LEU A 107 -1.36 -16.35 -6.35
C LEU A 107 -1.05 -16.20 -4.86
N LEU A 108 -1.83 -15.39 -4.12
CA LEU A 108 -1.61 -15.25 -2.68
C LEU A 108 -1.77 -16.59 -1.93
N LYS A 109 -2.70 -17.46 -2.35
CA LYS A 109 -2.90 -18.78 -1.73
C LYS A 109 -1.73 -19.70 -2.03
N GLU A 110 -1.27 -19.73 -3.29
CA GLU A 110 -0.14 -20.53 -3.75
C GLU A 110 1.14 -20.22 -2.97
N TYR A 111 1.42 -18.93 -2.74
CA TYR A 111 2.61 -18.49 -1.99
C TYR A 111 2.39 -18.37 -0.48
N GLY A 112 1.26 -18.83 0.06
CA GLY A 112 1.01 -18.86 1.51
C GLY A 112 0.70 -17.50 2.15
N PHE A 113 0.50 -16.44 1.37
CA PHE A 113 0.17 -15.09 1.84
C PHE A 113 -1.33 -14.85 2.06
N TYR A 114 -2.18 -15.85 1.84
CA TYR A 114 -3.62 -15.70 1.99
C TYR A 114 -4.11 -16.02 3.41
N LYS A 115 -3.60 -17.09 4.03
CA LYS A 115 -4.00 -17.52 5.38
C LYS A 115 -3.15 -16.77 6.41
N GLY A 116 -3.78 -16.25 7.47
CA GLY A 116 -3.09 -15.53 8.56
C GLY A 116 -3.01 -14.01 8.41
N TYR A 117 -3.43 -13.47 7.25
CA TYR A 117 -3.52 -12.03 7.00
C TYR A 117 -4.98 -11.57 7.06
N ALA A 118 -5.23 -10.39 7.60
CA ALA A 118 -6.52 -9.70 7.51
C ALA A 118 -6.79 -9.24 6.07
N ALA A 119 -8.04 -8.89 5.76
CA ALA A 119 -8.43 -8.48 4.40
C ALA A 119 -7.62 -7.29 3.89
N HIS A 120 -7.49 -6.24 4.71
CA HIS A 120 -6.74 -5.04 4.36
C HIS A 120 -5.23 -5.28 4.25
N GLU A 121 -4.67 -6.20 5.04
CA GLU A 121 -3.24 -6.54 4.94
C GLU A 121 -2.95 -7.29 3.64
N ARG A 122 -3.85 -8.18 3.20
CA ARG A 122 -3.72 -8.84 1.89
C ARG A 122 -3.78 -7.82 0.77
N ASP A 123 -4.70 -6.86 0.83
CA ASP A 123 -4.83 -5.84 -0.21
C ASP A 123 -3.62 -4.89 -0.22
N ALA A 124 -3.09 -4.47 0.95
CA ALA A 124 -1.81 -3.77 1.07
C ALA A 124 -0.64 -4.56 0.46
N LEU A 125 -0.57 -5.89 0.71
CA LEU A 125 0.43 -6.76 0.10
C LEU A 125 0.30 -6.81 -1.43
N ARG A 126 -0.92 -6.88 -1.97
CA ARG A 126 -1.14 -6.82 -3.42
C ARG A 126 -0.59 -5.52 -4.00
N HIS A 127 -0.81 -4.40 -3.32
CA HIS A 127 -0.30 -3.10 -3.76
C HIS A 127 1.23 -3.07 -3.80
N ALA A 128 1.89 -3.55 -2.74
CA ALA A 128 3.35 -3.68 -2.69
C ALA A 128 3.89 -4.56 -3.84
N LEU A 129 3.33 -5.75 -4.02
CA LEU A 129 3.74 -6.69 -5.06
C LEU A 129 3.46 -6.16 -6.47
N THR A 130 2.32 -5.49 -6.67
CA THR A 130 1.97 -4.87 -7.95
C THR A 130 2.95 -3.77 -8.32
N TYR A 131 3.34 -2.94 -7.36
CA TYR A 131 4.36 -1.93 -7.55
C TYR A 131 5.70 -2.58 -7.93
N LEU A 132 6.15 -3.58 -7.17
CA LEU A 132 7.43 -4.26 -7.41
C LEU A 132 7.49 -4.90 -8.80
N LEU A 133 6.41 -5.57 -9.23
CA LEU A 133 6.32 -6.16 -10.57
C LEU A 133 6.38 -5.11 -11.69
N ARG A 134 5.77 -3.93 -11.49
CA ARG A 134 5.84 -2.84 -12.47
C ARG A 134 7.24 -2.25 -12.53
N PHE A 135 7.84 -1.98 -11.37
CA PHE A 135 9.21 -1.48 -11.27
C PHE A 135 10.19 -2.41 -11.98
N ALA A 136 10.15 -3.72 -11.70
CA ALA A 136 11.04 -4.69 -12.32
C ALA A 136 10.87 -4.78 -13.85
N LYS A 137 9.64 -4.62 -14.37
CA LYS A 137 9.37 -4.59 -15.81
C LYS A 137 9.96 -3.35 -16.47
N GLU A 138 9.82 -2.19 -15.83
CA GLU A 138 10.34 -0.91 -16.32
C GLU A 138 11.87 -0.92 -16.33
N GLU A 139 12.49 -1.41 -15.26
CA GLU A 139 13.94 -1.62 -15.17
C GLU A 139 14.42 -2.53 -16.32
N PHE A 140 13.81 -3.72 -16.47
CA PHE A 140 14.17 -4.65 -17.54
C PHE A 140 14.03 -4.05 -18.95
N ALA A 141 13.00 -3.23 -19.18
CA ALA A 141 12.81 -2.54 -20.47
C ALA A 141 13.94 -1.54 -20.75
N GLN A 142 14.44 -0.83 -19.73
CA GLN A 142 15.59 0.07 -19.86
C GLN A 142 16.84 -0.70 -20.26
N TRP A 143 17.14 -1.83 -19.60
CA TRP A 143 18.27 -2.69 -19.97
C TRP A 143 18.18 -3.17 -21.43
N ARG A 144 16.99 -3.56 -21.88
CA ARG A 144 16.78 -3.98 -23.28
C ARG A 144 16.99 -2.87 -24.30
N SER A 145 16.82 -1.60 -23.92
CA SER A 145 17.04 -0.47 -24.84
C SER A 145 18.53 -0.12 -25.02
N LEU A 146 19.40 -0.66 -24.16
CA LEU A 146 20.85 -0.46 -24.21
C LEU A 146 21.60 -1.57 -24.96
N LEU A 147 20.89 -2.64 -25.35
CA LEU A 147 21.39 -3.78 -26.11
C LEU A 147 20.99 -3.66 -27.58
#